data_AF-W2TSK8-F1
#
_entry.id   AF-W2TSK8-F1
#
_cell.length_a   1.000
_cell.length_b   1.000
_cell.length_c   1.000
_cell.angle_alpha   90.00
_cell.angle_beta   90.00
_cell.angle_gamma   90.00
#
_symmetry.space_group_name_H-M   'P 1'
#
loop_
_entity.id
_entity.type
_entity.pdbx_description
1 polymer ?
#
loop_
_entity_poly.entity_id
_entity_poly.type
_entity_poly.pdbx_seq_one_letter_code
_entity_poly.pdbx_strand_id
1 'polypeptide(L)'
;MSQGHCKRSSDRQRKSKPLVGIQIAFTLMISCAGGQFVQIAGSGDFNPLIWPVFFVIAGIGLLWLFCFHQSWSRYSSAAVHPTEKLAFILSHDFPGITVAAIVIVASTMLAAAISPQRHMESTFVTISAAVAILFFFLIMFVAVFIYVGGRREAKGVKWYQLFTTGDTHFTAPNLSDFDSASLFSLHDRLLDTRPSVARALGDRLIARNARYPIVIFCTIVLIFAIWGCANVKVDLREEHFLPLSAPSRCFLEDYREMFGKTTQFLELTIDDPVEYEEELVRDSIIELLDSAVRAGYASRAVSWLVEFARFEKNTIYDINPDTFVPVVNLVFLQTDPYKRFVSDISFDRHQTQIVRSRMYLELTQKGVDER
;
A
#
# COMPACT_ATOMS: atom_id res chain seq x y z
N MET A 1 -10.22 56.94 7.62
CA MET A 1 -10.18 55.50 7.98
C MET A 1 -10.92 54.58 6.98
N SER A 2 -11.96 55.01 6.26
CA SER A 2 -12.72 54.15 5.32
C SER A 2 -11.98 53.78 4.01
N GLN A 3 -11.13 54.65 3.46
CA GLN A 3 -10.37 54.36 2.22
C GLN A 3 -9.30 53.26 2.36
N GLY A 4 -8.76 53.04 3.57
CA GLY A 4 -7.74 52.00 3.81
C GLY A 4 -8.31 50.58 3.83
N HIS A 5 -9.56 50.41 4.27
CA HIS A 5 -10.25 49.11 4.26
C HIS A 5 -10.68 48.69 2.85
N CYS A 6 -11.13 49.64 2.02
CA CYS A 6 -11.54 49.36 0.64
C CYS A 6 -10.34 49.03 -0.28
N LYS A 7 -9.16 49.60 -0.03
CA LYS A 7 -7.93 49.28 -0.75
C LYS A 7 -7.39 47.90 -0.34
N ARG A 8 -7.42 47.56 0.95
CA ARG A 8 -7.06 46.22 1.47
C ARG A 8 -8.03 45.12 1.03
N SER A 9 -9.33 45.37 0.92
CA SER A 9 -10.31 44.40 0.42
C SER A 9 -10.17 44.20 -1.10
N SER A 10 -9.94 45.27 -1.87
CA SER A 10 -9.61 45.23 -3.29
C SER A 10 -8.32 44.44 -3.57
N ASP A 11 -7.26 44.63 -2.76
CA ASP A 11 -6.00 43.90 -2.91
C ASP A 11 -6.10 42.42 -2.49
N ARG A 12 -6.97 42.09 -1.51
CA ARG A 12 -7.28 40.69 -1.16
C ARG A 12 -8.11 40.00 -2.25
N GLN A 13 -9.12 40.67 -2.80
CA GLN A 13 -9.92 40.14 -3.91
C GLN A 13 -9.13 40.01 -5.22
N ARG A 14 -8.11 40.84 -5.45
CA ARG A 14 -7.15 40.68 -6.56
C ARG A 14 -6.20 39.48 -6.34
N LYS A 15 -5.92 39.10 -5.10
CA LYS A 15 -5.01 37.98 -4.76
C LYS A 15 -5.70 36.61 -4.68
N SER A 16 -7.00 36.55 -4.42
CA SER A 16 -7.75 35.29 -4.36
C SER A 16 -7.95 34.69 -5.77
N LYS A 17 -7.50 33.45 -5.99
CA LYS A 17 -7.60 32.72 -7.26
C LYS A 17 -8.48 31.46 -7.14
N PRO A 18 -9.81 31.61 -6.93
CA PRO A 18 -10.70 30.47 -6.70
C PRO A 18 -10.75 29.49 -7.87
N LEU A 19 -10.61 29.98 -9.12
CA LEU A 19 -10.55 29.16 -10.32
C LEU A 19 -9.37 28.17 -10.33
N VAL A 20 -8.24 28.54 -9.73
CA VAL A 20 -7.08 27.65 -9.61
C VAL A 20 -7.39 26.52 -8.62
N GLY A 21 -8.08 26.80 -7.52
CA GLY A 21 -8.51 25.79 -6.56
C GLY A 21 -9.49 24.78 -7.16
N ILE A 22 -10.48 25.25 -7.92
CA ILE A 22 -11.44 24.39 -8.63
C ILE A 22 -10.72 23.50 -9.64
N GLN A 23 -9.77 24.06 -10.39
CA GLN A 23 -8.99 23.33 -11.37
C GLN A 23 -8.10 22.26 -10.72
N ILE A 24 -7.47 22.57 -9.59
CA ILE A 24 -6.69 21.61 -8.81
C ILE A 24 -7.58 20.45 -8.37
N ALA A 25 -8.74 20.74 -7.77
CA ALA A 25 -9.69 19.72 -7.35
C ALA A 25 -10.16 18.84 -8.52
N PHE A 26 -10.48 19.45 -9.66
CA PHE A 26 -10.89 18.73 -10.86
C PHE A 26 -9.78 17.79 -11.40
N THR A 27 -8.54 18.28 -11.43
CA THR A 27 -7.38 17.49 -11.89
C THR A 27 -7.12 16.30 -10.97
N LEU A 28 -7.24 16.48 -9.66
CA LEU A 28 -7.10 15.39 -8.68
C LEU A 28 -8.22 14.37 -8.80
N MET A 29 -9.47 14.82 -8.97
CA MET A 29 -10.61 13.92 -9.17
C MET A 29 -10.45 13.06 -10.43
N ILE A 30 -10.01 13.65 -11.54
CA ILE A 30 -9.76 12.89 -12.78
C ILE A 30 -8.61 11.92 -12.62
N SER A 31 -7.52 12.32 -11.97
CA SER A 31 -6.38 11.43 -11.72
C SER A 31 -6.79 10.22 -10.86
N CYS A 32 -7.54 10.44 -9.79
CA CYS A 32 -8.06 9.37 -8.94
C CYS A 32 -9.04 8.45 -9.70
N ALA A 33 -10.00 9.02 -10.44
CA ALA A 33 -10.95 8.25 -11.24
C ALA A 33 -10.25 7.46 -12.36
N GLY A 34 -9.25 8.05 -13.02
CA GLY A 34 -8.45 7.41 -14.05
C GLY A 34 -7.63 6.24 -13.50
N GLY A 35 -7.00 6.40 -12.33
CA GLY A 35 -6.32 5.30 -11.64
C GLY A 35 -7.28 4.15 -11.31
N GLN A 36 -8.46 4.46 -10.78
CA GLN A 36 -9.49 3.47 -10.48
C GLN A 36 -9.99 2.74 -11.74
N PHE A 37 -10.13 3.45 -12.86
CA PHE A 37 -10.52 2.84 -14.12
C PHE A 37 -9.49 1.82 -14.63
N VAL A 38 -8.20 2.14 -14.51
CA VAL A 38 -7.11 1.20 -14.84
C VAL A 38 -7.17 -0.05 -13.96
N GLN A 39 -7.49 0.12 -12.69
CA GLN A 39 -7.65 -1.01 -11.76
C GLN A 39 -8.83 -1.91 -12.16
N ILE A 40 -10.01 -1.34 -12.38
CA ILE A 40 -11.19 -2.11 -12.80
C ILE A 40 -10.94 -2.84 -14.12
N ALA A 41 -10.30 -2.17 -15.08
CA ALA A 41 -9.97 -2.75 -16.38
C ALA A 41 -8.92 -3.87 -16.28
N GLY A 42 -7.98 -3.78 -15.34
CA GLY A 42 -6.89 -4.75 -15.16
C GLY A 42 -7.24 -5.94 -14.27
N SER A 43 -7.92 -5.73 -13.13
CA SER A 43 -8.16 -6.78 -12.14
C SER A 43 -9.52 -7.45 -12.23
N GLY A 44 -10.51 -6.85 -12.90
CA GLY A 44 -11.89 -7.35 -12.97
C GLY A 44 -12.71 -7.21 -11.67
N ASP A 45 -12.03 -7.17 -10.53
CA ASP A 45 -12.64 -7.02 -9.20
C ASP A 45 -12.38 -5.63 -8.60
N PHE A 46 -13.36 -5.13 -7.84
CA PHE A 46 -13.23 -3.89 -7.08
C PHE A 46 -12.56 -4.16 -5.73
N ASN A 47 -11.41 -3.53 -5.47
CA ASN A 47 -10.70 -3.68 -4.21
C ASN A 47 -10.98 -2.50 -3.25
N PRO A 48 -11.58 -2.73 -2.06
CA PRO A 48 -11.86 -1.65 -1.11
C PRO A 48 -10.59 -1.01 -0.52
N LEU A 49 -9.41 -1.65 -0.62
CA LEU A 49 -8.12 -1.09 -0.18
C LEU A 49 -7.64 0.09 -1.04
N ILE A 50 -8.39 0.48 -2.08
CA ILE A 50 -8.06 1.61 -2.95
C ILE A 50 -8.44 2.96 -2.34
N TRP A 51 -9.39 3.01 -1.41
CA TRP A 51 -9.81 4.30 -0.83
C TRP A 51 -8.66 5.10 -0.18
N PRO A 52 -7.75 4.49 0.61
CA PRO A 52 -6.55 5.16 1.10
C PRO A 52 -5.62 5.71 0.00
N VAL A 53 -5.56 5.08 -1.16
CA VAL A 53 -4.71 5.48 -2.29
C VAL A 53 -5.07 6.89 -2.79
N PHE A 54 -6.36 7.25 -2.76
CA PHE A 54 -6.78 8.59 -3.17
C PHE A 54 -6.20 9.70 -2.29
N PHE A 55 -6.00 9.44 -0.99
CA PHE A 55 -5.35 10.42 -0.11
C PHE A 55 -3.87 10.58 -0.44
N VAL A 56 -3.19 9.48 -0.81
CA VAL A 56 -1.78 9.52 -1.24
C VAL A 56 -1.64 10.32 -2.53
N ILE A 57 -2.47 10.03 -3.54
CA ILE A 57 -2.46 10.75 -4.83
C ILE A 57 -2.81 12.22 -4.63
N ALA A 58 -3.83 12.52 -3.80
CA ALA A 58 -4.18 13.89 -3.46
C ALA A 58 -3.02 14.64 -2.80
N GLY A 59 -2.30 14.01 -1.87
CA GLY A 59 -1.11 14.58 -1.24
C GLY A 59 -0.01 14.93 -2.24
N ILE A 60 0.34 13.98 -3.11
CA ILE A 60 1.37 14.17 -4.16
C ILE A 60 0.94 15.27 -5.14
N GLY A 61 -0.30 15.21 -5.63
CA GLY A 61 -0.80 16.17 -6.60
C GLY A 61 -0.96 17.57 -6.03
N LEU A 62 -1.41 17.72 -4.78
CA LEU A 62 -1.41 19.01 -4.11
C LEU A 62 0.00 19.58 -4.02
N LEU A 63 1.01 18.80 -3.64
CA LEU A 63 2.40 19.25 -3.59
C LEU A 63 2.85 19.81 -4.95
N TRP A 64 2.69 19.04 -6.03
CA TRP A 64 3.13 19.48 -7.37
C TRP A 64 2.35 20.71 -7.86
N LEU A 65 1.04 20.73 -7.68
CA LEU A 65 0.18 21.83 -8.12
C LEU A 65 0.46 23.12 -7.33
N PHE A 66 0.71 23.01 -6.02
CA PHE A 66 1.12 24.16 -5.21
C PHE A 66 2.52 24.64 -5.57
N CYS A 67 3.49 23.76 -5.83
CA CYS A 67 4.81 24.14 -6.30
C CYS A 67 4.72 24.93 -7.60
N PHE A 68 3.97 24.41 -8.59
CA PHE A 68 3.77 25.09 -9.87
C PHE A 68 3.08 26.44 -9.72
N HIS A 69 2.06 26.52 -8.83
CA HIS A 69 1.39 27.78 -8.52
C HIS A 69 2.32 28.80 -7.85
N GLN A 70 3.14 28.35 -6.89
CA GLN A 70 4.10 29.21 -6.21
C GLN A 70 5.13 29.76 -7.18
N SER A 71 5.69 28.91 -8.07
CA SER A 71 6.57 29.33 -9.15
C SER A 71 5.90 30.41 -10.01
N TRP A 72 4.67 30.17 -10.49
CA TRP A 72 3.92 31.18 -11.24
C TRP A 72 3.78 32.52 -10.50
N SER A 73 3.53 32.47 -9.18
CA SER A 73 3.40 33.67 -8.36
C SER A 73 4.71 34.44 -8.22
N ARG A 74 5.87 33.75 -8.15
CA ARG A 74 7.20 34.38 -8.05
C ARG A 74 7.51 35.18 -9.30
N TYR A 75 7.27 34.58 -10.47
CA TYR A 75 7.47 35.25 -11.76
C TYR A 75 6.37 36.23 -12.14
N SER A 76 5.24 36.28 -11.43
CA SER A 76 4.16 37.27 -11.71
C SER A 76 4.58 38.71 -11.43
N SER A 77 5.65 38.90 -10.66
CA SER A 77 6.24 40.20 -10.38
C SER A 77 7.19 40.68 -11.50
N ALA A 78 7.58 39.81 -12.42
CA ALA A 78 8.43 40.16 -13.56
C ALA A 78 7.56 40.58 -14.75
N ALA A 79 7.86 41.73 -15.35
CA ALA A 79 7.16 42.25 -16.53
C ALA A 79 7.61 41.51 -17.81
N VAL A 80 7.20 40.24 -17.94
CA VAL A 80 7.55 39.35 -19.06
C VAL A 80 6.27 38.85 -19.73
N HIS A 81 6.31 38.59 -21.04
CA HIS A 81 5.17 38.05 -21.77
C HIS A 81 4.75 36.68 -21.18
N PRO A 82 3.43 36.39 -21.04
CA PRO A 82 2.96 35.19 -20.34
C PRO A 82 3.41 33.86 -20.98
N THR A 83 3.70 33.83 -22.28
CA THR A 83 4.24 32.63 -22.96
C THR A 83 5.68 32.34 -22.54
N GLU A 84 6.54 33.35 -22.55
CA GLU A 84 7.95 33.23 -22.12
C GLU A 84 8.03 32.86 -20.65
N LYS A 85 7.17 33.48 -19.82
CA LYS A 85 7.05 33.16 -18.41
C LYS A 85 6.69 31.68 -18.18
N LEU A 86 5.72 31.14 -18.92
CA LEU A 86 5.34 29.74 -18.80
C LEU A 86 6.46 28.81 -19.25
N ALA A 87 7.08 29.11 -20.41
CA ALA A 87 8.21 28.36 -20.94
C ALA A 87 9.37 28.34 -19.94
N PHE A 88 9.62 29.46 -19.26
CA PHE A 88 10.66 29.58 -18.24
C PHE A 88 10.39 28.74 -16.99
N ILE A 89 9.15 28.77 -16.48
CA ILE A 89 8.77 27.94 -15.33
C ILE A 89 8.89 26.47 -15.69
N LEU A 90 8.46 26.09 -16.90
CA LEU A 90 8.52 24.71 -17.37
C LEU A 90 9.96 24.24 -17.62
N SER A 91 10.87 25.10 -18.06
CA SER A 91 12.27 24.70 -18.26
C SER A 91 13.05 24.56 -16.96
N HIS A 92 12.73 25.36 -15.93
CA HIS A 92 13.51 25.41 -14.69
C HIS A 92 12.93 24.54 -13.57
N ASP A 93 11.64 24.65 -13.27
CA ASP A 93 11.05 24.03 -12.07
C ASP A 93 10.44 22.65 -12.36
N PHE A 94 10.09 22.40 -13.62
CA PHE A 94 9.43 21.17 -14.04
C PHE A 94 10.32 19.92 -14.13
N PRO A 95 11.62 20.00 -14.51
CA PRO A 95 12.49 18.82 -14.53
C PRO A 95 12.52 18.05 -13.21
N GLY A 96 12.52 18.76 -12.07
CA GLY A 96 12.45 18.13 -10.75
C GLY A 96 11.15 17.36 -10.51
N ILE A 97 10.00 17.91 -10.94
CA ILE A 97 8.71 17.24 -10.87
C ILE A 97 8.68 16.01 -11.79
N THR A 98 9.22 16.11 -12.99
CA THR A 98 9.34 14.99 -13.95
C THR A 98 10.16 13.83 -13.37
N VAL A 99 11.33 14.12 -12.79
CA VAL A 99 12.16 13.09 -12.15
C VAL A 99 11.42 12.44 -10.99
N ALA A 100 10.77 13.23 -10.13
CA ALA A 100 9.96 12.69 -9.03
C ALA A 100 8.82 11.80 -9.54
N ALA A 101 8.11 12.20 -10.60
CA ALA A 101 7.04 11.43 -11.20
C ALA A 101 7.54 10.09 -11.76
N ILE A 102 8.65 10.10 -12.50
CA ILE A 102 9.26 8.89 -13.07
C ILE A 102 9.69 7.93 -11.96
N VAL A 103 10.35 8.44 -10.91
CA VAL A 103 10.80 7.62 -9.78
C VAL A 103 9.61 6.99 -9.04
N ILE A 104 8.55 7.76 -8.77
CA ILE A 104 7.33 7.24 -8.11
C ILE A 104 6.65 6.18 -9.00
N VAL A 105 6.48 6.45 -10.29
CA VAL A 105 5.87 5.50 -11.24
C VAL A 105 6.70 4.22 -11.34
N ALA A 106 8.02 4.32 -11.51
CA ALA A 106 8.90 3.17 -11.66
C ALA A 106 8.98 2.32 -10.37
N SER A 107 9.13 2.97 -9.21
CA SER A 107 9.18 2.28 -7.91
C SER A 107 7.87 1.57 -7.58
N THR A 108 6.72 2.20 -7.84
CA THR A 108 5.41 1.58 -7.62
C THR A 108 5.12 0.46 -8.61
N MET A 109 5.54 0.57 -9.88
CA MET A 109 5.47 -0.53 -10.83
C MET A 109 6.34 -1.71 -10.43
N LEU A 110 7.57 -1.45 -9.98
CA LEU A 110 8.47 -2.49 -9.50
C LEU A 110 7.89 -3.18 -8.25
N ALA A 111 7.32 -2.41 -7.33
CA ALA A 111 6.64 -2.95 -6.15
C ALA A 111 5.42 -3.81 -6.53
N ALA A 112 4.66 -3.43 -7.57
CA ALA A 112 3.58 -4.25 -8.10
C ALA A 112 4.10 -5.59 -8.65
N ALA A 113 5.16 -5.56 -9.45
CA ALA A 113 5.72 -6.75 -10.10
C ALA A 113 6.32 -7.77 -9.12
N ILE A 114 6.80 -7.32 -7.97
CA ILE A 114 7.42 -8.20 -6.94
C ILE A 114 6.37 -8.71 -5.94
N SER A 115 5.17 -8.13 -5.91
CA SER A 115 4.19 -8.45 -4.87
C SER A 115 3.56 -9.84 -5.08
N PRO A 116 3.59 -10.73 -4.07
CA PRO A 116 2.96 -12.05 -4.16
C PRO A 116 1.44 -12.03 -3.97
N GLN A 117 0.89 -10.93 -3.43
CA GLN A 117 -0.54 -10.79 -3.15
C GLN A 117 -1.23 -9.90 -4.19
N ARG A 118 -2.25 -10.43 -4.86
CA ARG A 118 -3.01 -9.72 -5.91
C ARG A 118 -3.62 -8.39 -5.44
N HIS A 119 -4.00 -8.29 -4.17
CA HIS A 119 -4.53 -7.03 -3.60
C HIS A 119 -3.49 -5.92 -3.54
N MET A 120 -2.25 -6.25 -3.16
CA MET A 120 -1.14 -5.30 -3.09
C MET A 120 -0.70 -4.90 -4.50
N GLU A 121 -0.57 -5.87 -5.41
CA GLU A 121 -0.28 -5.65 -6.83
C GLU A 121 -1.25 -4.62 -7.43
N SER A 122 -2.56 -4.87 -7.33
CA SER A 122 -3.60 -3.98 -7.85
C SER A 122 -3.53 -2.57 -7.27
N THR A 123 -3.21 -2.44 -5.98
CA THR A 123 -3.07 -1.16 -5.29
C THR A 123 -1.88 -0.36 -5.82
N PHE A 124 -0.72 -0.99 -6.00
CA PHE A 124 0.47 -0.34 -6.54
C PHE A 124 0.31 0.05 -8.02
N VAL A 125 -0.37 -0.78 -8.81
CA VAL A 125 -0.71 -0.44 -10.20
C VAL A 125 -1.59 0.81 -10.27
N THR A 126 -2.59 0.89 -9.38
CA THR A 126 -3.50 2.04 -9.27
C THR A 126 -2.73 3.32 -8.94
N ILE A 127 -1.82 3.29 -7.96
CA ILE A 127 -0.99 4.45 -7.58
C ILE A 127 -0.17 4.92 -8.77
N SER A 128 0.52 4.00 -9.44
CA SER A 128 1.39 4.34 -10.57
C SER A 128 0.62 4.96 -11.73
N ALA A 129 -0.51 4.35 -12.12
CA ALA A 129 -1.37 4.87 -13.18
C ALA A 129 -1.94 6.24 -12.83
N ALA A 130 -2.43 6.44 -11.60
CA ALA A 130 -2.96 7.72 -11.16
C ALA A 130 -1.89 8.82 -11.18
N VAL A 131 -0.67 8.53 -10.72
CA VAL A 131 0.46 9.48 -10.72
C VAL A 131 0.91 9.81 -12.15
N ALA A 132 0.93 8.83 -13.06
CA ALA A 132 1.23 9.07 -14.47
C ALA A 132 0.18 9.97 -15.14
N ILE A 133 -1.11 9.70 -14.90
CA ILE A 133 -2.22 10.53 -15.38
C ILE A 133 -2.13 11.94 -14.78
N LEU A 134 -1.88 12.06 -13.47
CA LEU A 134 -1.70 13.33 -12.79
C LEU A 134 -0.58 14.15 -13.44
N PHE A 135 0.56 13.54 -13.71
CA PHE A 135 1.70 14.20 -14.35
C PHE A 135 1.36 14.67 -15.77
N PHE A 136 0.68 13.84 -16.56
CA PHE A 136 0.24 14.23 -17.90
C PHE A 136 -0.74 15.41 -17.88
N PHE A 137 -1.73 15.37 -16.98
CA PHE A 137 -2.67 16.47 -16.79
C PHE A 137 -1.99 17.73 -16.24
N LEU A 138 -0.96 17.60 -15.40
CA LEU A 138 -0.19 18.74 -14.91
C LEU A 138 0.49 19.51 -16.06
N ILE A 139 1.12 18.82 -17.00
CA ILE A 139 1.77 19.47 -18.15
C ILE A 139 0.73 20.01 -19.12
N MET A 140 -0.19 19.16 -19.56
CA MET A 140 -1.03 19.47 -20.72
C MET A 140 -2.24 20.31 -20.36
N PHE A 141 -2.89 20.00 -19.25
CA PHE A 141 -4.10 20.70 -18.83
C PHE A 141 -3.74 21.88 -17.93
N VAL A 142 -2.98 21.65 -16.87
CA VAL A 142 -2.76 22.68 -15.85
C VAL A 142 -1.88 23.83 -16.35
N ALA A 143 -0.85 23.56 -17.13
CA ALA A 143 -0.02 24.62 -17.72
C ALA A 143 -0.82 25.54 -18.64
N VAL A 144 -1.72 24.99 -19.47
CA VAL A 144 -2.58 25.77 -20.37
C VAL A 144 -3.52 26.69 -19.60
N PHE A 145 -4.18 26.17 -18.55
CA PHE A 145 -5.09 26.99 -17.74
C PHE A 145 -4.35 28.09 -16.97
N ILE A 146 -3.15 27.80 -16.46
CA ILE A 146 -2.30 28.81 -15.82
C ILE A 146 -1.83 29.86 -16.82
N TYR A 147 -1.53 29.47 -18.06
CA TYR A 147 -1.24 30.41 -19.14
C TYR A 147 -2.44 31.30 -19.47
N VAL A 148 -3.65 30.74 -19.60
CA VAL A 148 -4.88 31.51 -19.85
C VAL A 148 -5.17 32.45 -18.69
N GLY A 149 -5.03 31.99 -17.45
CA GLY A 149 -5.15 32.82 -16.25
C GLY A 149 -4.11 33.95 -16.23
N GLY A 150 -2.86 33.63 -16.57
CA GLY A 150 -1.75 34.57 -16.71
C GLY A 150 -1.98 35.64 -17.76
N ARG A 151 -2.51 35.26 -18.92
CA ARG A 151 -2.86 36.18 -20.00
C ARG A 151 -3.98 37.13 -19.58
N ARG A 152 -4.93 36.67 -18.77
CA ARG A 152 -5.98 37.53 -18.19
C ARG A 152 -5.43 38.48 -17.14
N GLU A 153 -4.51 38.01 -16.29
CA GLU A 153 -3.80 38.85 -15.32
C GLU A 153 -3.02 39.97 -16.01
N ALA A 154 -2.30 39.64 -17.08
CA ALA A 154 -1.57 40.60 -17.89
C ALA A 154 -2.51 41.70 -18.41
N LYS A 155 -3.66 41.32 -18.99
CA LYS A 155 -4.69 42.26 -19.49
C LYS A 155 -5.41 43.08 -18.40
N GLY A 156 -5.06 42.91 -17.12
CA GLY A 156 -5.70 43.63 -16.01
C GLY A 156 -7.14 43.21 -15.71
N VAL A 157 -7.61 42.10 -16.30
CA VAL A 157 -9.00 41.63 -16.19
C VAL A 157 -9.15 40.77 -14.93
N LYS A 158 -10.19 41.05 -14.13
CA LYS A 158 -10.46 40.28 -12.91
C LYS A 158 -11.00 38.88 -13.25
N TRP A 159 -10.75 37.93 -12.36
CA TRP A 159 -11.09 36.51 -12.58
C TRP A 159 -12.58 36.24 -12.88
N TYR A 160 -13.49 37.08 -12.40
CA TYR A 160 -14.95 36.97 -12.61
C TYR A 160 -15.47 37.70 -13.86
N GLN A 161 -14.62 38.48 -14.55
CA GLN A 161 -14.99 39.18 -15.78
C GLN A 161 -14.72 38.30 -17.00
N LEU A 162 -15.66 37.39 -17.27
CA LEU A 162 -15.52 36.37 -18.30
C LEU A 162 -15.57 36.89 -19.75
N PHE A 163 -16.11 38.10 -19.98
CA PHE A 163 -16.39 38.65 -21.33
C PHE A 163 -15.82 40.06 -21.58
N THR A 164 -14.86 40.51 -20.78
CA THR A 164 -14.28 41.85 -20.92
C THR A 164 -12.91 41.77 -21.58
N THR A 165 -12.71 42.51 -22.67
CA THR A 165 -11.40 42.70 -23.31
C THR A 165 -10.59 43.72 -22.51
N GLY A 166 -9.48 43.30 -21.92
CA GLY A 166 -8.52 44.19 -21.25
C GLY A 166 -7.42 44.71 -22.17
N ASP A 167 -6.46 45.44 -21.60
CA ASP A 167 -5.45 46.20 -22.32
C ASP A 167 -4.51 45.32 -23.16
N THR A 168 -4.18 45.76 -24.39
CA THR A 168 -3.35 45.03 -25.37
C THR A 168 -1.90 45.52 -25.43
N HIS A 169 -1.44 46.34 -24.47
CA HIS A 169 -0.09 46.93 -24.46
C HIS A 169 1.01 46.00 -23.93
N PHE A 170 1.03 44.72 -24.33
CA PHE A 170 2.18 43.85 -24.06
C PHE A 170 3.10 43.80 -25.26
N THR A 171 4.41 43.90 -24.99
CA THR A 171 5.47 43.67 -25.97
C THR A 171 5.32 42.28 -26.60
N ALA A 172 5.61 42.18 -27.90
CA ALA A 172 5.60 40.90 -28.61
C ALA A 172 6.57 39.91 -27.94
N PRO A 173 6.27 38.59 -27.97
CA PRO A 173 7.17 37.59 -27.43
C PRO A 173 8.47 37.54 -28.24
N ASN A 174 9.60 37.83 -27.60
CA ASN A 174 10.95 37.65 -28.12
C ASN A 174 11.54 36.34 -27.59
N LEU A 175 11.08 35.21 -28.14
CA LEU A 175 11.54 33.87 -27.77
C LEU A 175 12.98 33.55 -28.24
N SER A 176 13.58 34.35 -29.13
CA SER A 176 14.85 34.01 -29.80
C SER A 176 16.13 34.43 -29.09
N ASP A 177 16.08 35.31 -28.08
CA ASP A 177 17.29 35.97 -27.52
C ASP A 177 17.61 35.62 -26.05
N PHE A 178 16.96 34.62 -25.46
CA PHE A 178 17.22 34.26 -24.05
C PHE A 178 18.42 33.32 -23.91
N ASP A 179 19.60 33.88 -23.61
CA ASP A 179 20.77 33.12 -23.21
C ASP A 179 20.56 32.45 -21.84
N SER A 180 20.91 31.17 -21.72
CA SER A 180 20.69 30.34 -20.52
C SER A 180 21.35 30.91 -19.26
N ALA A 181 22.50 31.58 -19.39
CA ALA A 181 23.18 32.24 -18.27
C ALA A 181 22.39 33.44 -17.73
N SER A 182 21.77 34.23 -18.61
CA SER A 182 20.94 35.38 -18.21
C SER A 182 19.68 34.92 -17.46
N LEU A 183 19.12 33.78 -17.86
CA LEU A 183 17.97 33.13 -17.24
C LEU A 183 18.25 32.65 -15.82
N PHE A 184 19.38 31.99 -15.59
CA PHE A 184 19.81 31.59 -14.25
C PHE A 184 20.01 32.82 -13.34
N SER A 185 20.60 33.90 -13.87
CA SER A 185 20.79 35.13 -13.07
C SER A 185 19.45 35.79 -12.69
N LEU A 186 18.44 35.74 -13.57
CA LEU A 186 17.12 36.28 -13.32
C LEU A 186 16.37 35.43 -12.29
N HIS A 187 16.48 34.10 -12.38
CA HIS A 187 15.95 33.17 -11.38
C HIS A 187 16.50 33.48 -9.99
N ASP A 188 17.82 33.60 -9.88
CA ASP A 188 18.52 33.81 -8.62
C ASP A 188 18.13 35.15 -7.97
N ARG A 189 18.06 36.22 -8.78
CA ARG A 189 17.57 37.53 -8.32
C ARG A 189 16.11 37.50 -7.87
N LEU A 190 15.24 36.75 -8.57
CA LEU A 190 13.83 36.62 -8.18
C LEU A 190 13.65 35.74 -6.93
N LEU A 191 14.53 34.77 -6.69
CA LEU A 191 14.58 34.02 -5.43
C LEU A 191 14.99 34.90 -4.24
N ASP A 192 15.90 35.85 -4.44
CA ASP A 192 16.40 36.74 -3.38
C ASP A 192 15.40 37.82 -2.96
N THR A 193 14.52 38.26 -3.85
CA THR A 193 13.61 39.39 -3.58
C THR A 193 12.45 39.08 -2.64
N ARG A 194 12.16 37.82 -2.31
CA ARG A 194 11.00 37.45 -1.47
C ARG A 194 11.44 36.79 -0.15
N PRO A 195 11.38 37.49 1.00
CA PRO A 195 11.63 36.86 2.28
C PRO A 195 10.55 35.79 2.52
N SER A 196 10.97 34.54 2.67
CA SER A 196 10.10 33.41 2.95
C SER A 196 10.40 32.84 4.33
N VAL A 197 9.37 32.35 5.01
CA VAL A 197 9.52 31.64 6.30
C VAL A 197 10.44 30.42 6.12
N ALA A 198 10.38 29.77 4.95
CA ALA A 198 11.28 28.67 4.60
C ALA A 198 12.75 29.11 4.56
N ARG A 199 13.05 30.31 4.06
CA ARG A 199 14.42 30.86 4.05
C ARG A 199 14.90 31.21 5.44
N ALA A 200 14.06 31.86 6.26
CA ALA A 200 14.39 32.13 7.66
C ALA A 200 14.61 30.85 8.48
N LEU A 201 13.88 29.78 8.17
CA LEU A 201 14.08 28.46 8.77
C LEU A 201 15.38 27.83 8.27
N GLY A 202 15.65 27.90 6.96
CA GLY A 202 16.89 27.42 6.34
C GLY A 202 18.13 28.09 6.93
N ASP A 203 18.12 29.41 7.04
CA ASP A 203 19.23 30.18 7.63
C ASP A 203 19.49 29.79 9.09
N ARG A 204 18.42 29.48 9.85
CA ARG A 204 18.53 28.96 11.23
C ARG A 204 19.06 27.52 11.29
N LEU A 205 18.65 26.65 10.37
CA LEU A 205 19.12 25.26 10.30
C LEU A 205 20.59 25.18 9.82
N ILE A 206 21.01 26.11 8.97
CA ILE A 206 22.38 26.24 8.47
C ILE A 206 23.29 26.96 9.49
N ALA A 207 22.76 27.55 10.55
CA ALA A 207 23.58 28.16 11.59
C ALA A 207 24.53 27.13 12.24
N ARG A 208 25.80 27.53 12.49
CA ARG A 208 26.86 26.65 13.02
C ARG A 208 26.45 25.93 14.32
N ASN A 209 25.63 26.60 15.13
CA ASN A 209 25.15 26.09 16.42
C ASN A 209 24.03 25.05 16.29
N ALA A 210 23.31 25.00 15.16
CA ALA A 210 22.18 24.10 14.93
C ALA A 210 22.58 22.81 14.17
N ARG A 211 23.62 22.86 13.32
CA ARG A 211 24.02 21.71 12.48
C ARG A 211 24.34 20.46 13.29
N TYR A 212 25.22 20.57 14.29
CA TYR A 212 25.65 19.44 15.11
C TYR A 212 24.51 18.82 15.93
N PRO A 213 23.67 19.57 16.67
CA PRO A 213 22.56 18.96 17.40
C PRO A 213 21.51 18.33 16.48
N ILE A 214 21.25 18.90 15.29
CA ILE A 214 20.35 18.28 14.31
C ILE A 214 20.90 16.93 13.85
N VAL A 215 22.19 16.85 13.50
CA VAL A 215 22.80 15.59 13.08
C VAL A 215 22.75 14.56 14.21
N ILE A 216 23.11 14.94 15.44
CA ILE A 216 23.05 14.05 16.61
C ILE A 216 21.62 13.53 16.83
N PHE A 217 20.62 14.41 16.76
CA PHE A 217 19.23 14.02 16.90
C PHE A 217 18.79 13.05 15.78
N CYS A 218 19.10 13.35 14.52
CA CYS A 218 18.80 12.46 13.40
C CYS A 218 19.50 11.10 13.53
N THR A 219 20.75 11.06 14.02
CA THR A 219 21.45 9.79 14.26
C THR A 219 20.80 8.97 15.37
N ILE A 220 20.34 9.62 16.44
CA ILE A 220 19.60 8.93 17.52
C ILE A 220 18.29 8.33 16.97
N VAL A 221 17.53 9.12 16.21
CA VAL A 221 16.29 8.65 15.56
C VAL A 221 16.57 7.47 14.62
N LEU A 222 17.66 7.52 13.86
CA LEU A 222 18.06 6.45 12.95
C LEU A 222 18.43 5.15 13.70
N ILE A 223 19.16 5.25 14.82
CA ILE A 223 19.47 4.10 15.67
C ILE A 223 18.17 3.48 16.21
N PHE A 224 17.23 4.30 16.70
CA PHE A 224 15.93 3.82 17.16
C PHE A 224 15.11 3.20 16.04
N ALA A 225 15.16 3.74 14.82
CA ALA A 225 14.47 3.15 13.67
C ALA A 225 15.04 1.78 13.31
N ILE A 226 16.38 1.61 13.27
CA ILE A 226 17.03 0.32 13.02
C ILE A 226 16.69 -0.69 14.12
N TRP A 227 16.76 -0.26 15.38
CA TRP A 227 16.39 -1.11 16.52
C TRP A 227 14.90 -1.48 16.50
N GLY A 228 14.05 -0.56 16.07
CA GLY A 228 12.63 -0.80 15.86
C GLY A 228 12.38 -1.86 14.80
N CYS A 229 13.07 -1.78 13.64
CA CYS A 229 12.96 -2.79 12.57
C CYS A 229 13.29 -4.21 13.04
N ALA A 230 14.24 -4.38 13.96
CA ALA A 230 14.60 -5.70 14.51
C ALA A 230 13.51 -6.30 15.42
N ASN A 231 12.63 -5.47 15.99
CA ASN A 231 11.59 -5.89 16.94
C ASN A 231 10.17 -5.86 16.35
N VAL A 232 10.02 -5.65 15.03
CA VAL A 232 8.70 -5.67 14.39
C VAL A 232 8.20 -7.12 14.34
N LYS A 233 7.21 -7.42 15.18
CA LYS A 233 6.39 -8.62 15.02
C LYS A 233 5.28 -8.32 14.03
N VAL A 234 5.26 -9.05 12.91
CA VAL A 234 4.19 -8.96 11.93
C VAL A 234 3.08 -9.91 12.39
N ASP A 235 2.10 -9.38 13.13
CA ASP A 235 0.90 -10.12 13.53
C ASP A 235 -0.31 -9.53 12.81
N LEU A 236 -0.68 -10.14 11.68
CA LEU A 236 -1.82 -9.72 10.88
C LEU A 236 -3.04 -10.58 11.25
N ARG A 237 -3.89 -10.05 12.14
CA ARG A 237 -5.10 -10.72 12.60
C ARG A 237 -6.35 -10.30 11.85
N GLU A 238 -7.31 -11.22 11.75
CA GLU A 238 -8.63 -10.99 11.13
C GLU A 238 -9.40 -9.84 11.80
N GLU A 239 -9.28 -9.70 13.13
CA GLU A 239 -9.90 -8.62 13.90
C GLU A 239 -9.49 -7.21 13.44
N HIS A 240 -8.30 -7.06 12.85
CA HIS A 240 -7.82 -5.79 12.32
C HIS A 240 -8.54 -5.33 11.04
N PHE A 241 -9.16 -6.26 10.29
CA PHE A 241 -9.94 -5.92 9.11
C PHE A 241 -11.38 -5.51 9.44
N LEU A 242 -11.82 -5.76 10.68
CA LEU A 242 -13.16 -5.42 11.13
C LEU A 242 -13.19 -4.01 11.75
N PRO A 243 -14.27 -3.25 11.52
CA PRO A 243 -14.50 -2.00 12.22
C PRO A 243 -14.47 -2.20 13.74
N LEU A 244 -13.90 -1.24 14.47
CA LEU A 244 -13.77 -1.29 15.93
C LEU A 244 -15.11 -1.49 16.67
N SER A 245 -16.22 -1.02 16.08
CA SER A 245 -17.56 -1.14 16.66
C SER A 245 -18.34 -2.37 16.18
N ALA A 246 -17.76 -3.22 15.33
CA ALA A 246 -18.47 -4.35 14.77
C ALA A 246 -18.68 -5.45 15.83
N PRO A 247 -19.91 -5.99 15.98
CA PRO A 247 -20.17 -7.06 16.94
C PRO A 247 -19.37 -8.33 16.64
N SER A 248 -19.04 -8.56 15.35
CA SER A 248 -18.17 -9.66 14.92
C SER A 248 -16.74 -9.53 15.46
N ARG A 249 -16.24 -8.32 15.67
CA ARG A 249 -14.91 -8.10 16.24
C ARG A 249 -14.90 -8.48 17.72
N CYS A 250 -15.89 -8.01 18.48
CA CYS A 250 -16.06 -8.40 19.88
C CYS A 250 -16.16 -9.92 20.02
N PHE A 251 -16.98 -10.55 19.18
CA PHE A 251 -17.10 -12.01 19.15
C PHE A 251 -15.76 -12.71 18.88
N LEU A 252 -14.94 -12.23 17.93
CA LEU A 252 -13.65 -12.84 17.61
C LEU A 252 -12.63 -12.65 18.75
N GLU A 253 -12.60 -11.47 19.36
CA GLU A 253 -11.73 -11.19 20.51
C GLU A 253 -12.10 -12.10 21.69
N ASP A 254 -13.39 -12.17 22.04
CA ASP A 254 -13.93 -13.03 23.09
C ASP A 254 -13.70 -14.52 22.79
N TYR A 255 -13.94 -14.94 21.55
CA TYR A 255 -13.71 -16.31 21.10
C TYR A 255 -12.24 -16.70 21.24
N ARG A 256 -11.32 -15.80 20.88
CA ARG A 256 -9.89 -16.06 20.95
C ARG A 256 -9.37 -16.07 22.39
N GLU A 257 -9.92 -15.23 23.27
CA GLU A 257 -9.59 -15.26 24.70
C GLU A 257 -10.06 -16.57 25.35
N MET A 258 -11.29 -17.00 25.05
CA MET A 258 -11.88 -18.20 25.66
C MET A 258 -11.37 -19.51 25.02
N PHE A 259 -11.19 -19.56 23.71
CA PHE A 259 -10.92 -20.79 22.95
C PHE A 259 -9.57 -20.79 22.21
N GLY A 260 -8.78 -19.72 22.30
CA GLY A 260 -7.51 -19.61 21.55
C GLY A 260 -6.49 -20.69 21.91
N LYS A 261 -6.60 -21.34 23.07
CA LYS A 261 -5.78 -22.49 23.46
C LYS A 261 -6.25 -23.83 22.85
N THR A 262 -7.52 -23.92 22.48
CA THR A 262 -8.15 -25.17 21.98
C THR A 262 -8.19 -25.26 20.45
N THR A 263 -7.97 -24.15 19.73
CA THR A 263 -8.01 -24.12 18.26
C THR A 263 -6.63 -24.23 17.60
N GLN A 264 -5.57 -24.46 18.38
CA GLN A 264 -4.19 -24.53 17.89
C GLN A 264 -3.81 -25.98 17.59
N PHE A 265 -4.42 -26.53 16.54
CA PHE A 265 -4.06 -27.83 16.00
C PHE A 265 -3.51 -27.68 14.58
N LEU A 266 -2.54 -28.52 14.25
CA LEU A 266 -2.05 -28.71 12.88
C LEU A 266 -2.70 -29.98 12.33
N GLU A 267 -3.46 -29.84 11.24
CA GLU A 267 -4.03 -30.96 10.50
C GLU A 267 -3.00 -31.42 9.45
N LEU A 268 -2.57 -32.67 9.56
CA LEU A 268 -1.73 -33.35 8.59
C LEU A 268 -2.65 -34.19 7.71
N THR A 269 -2.80 -33.78 6.45
CA THR A 269 -3.65 -34.46 5.46
C THR A 269 -2.75 -35.18 4.46
N ILE A 270 -2.98 -36.47 4.28
CA ILE A 270 -2.35 -37.31 3.27
C ILE A 270 -3.39 -37.48 2.17
N ASP A 271 -3.22 -36.77 1.07
CA ASP A 271 -4.21 -36.67 -0.02
C ASP A 271 -4.11 -37.77 -1.08
N ASP A 272 -3.03 -38.56 -1.03
CA ASP A 272 -2.74 -39.64 -1.98
C ASP A 272 -2.98 -41.02 -1.35
N PRO A 273 -3.33 -42.05 -2.16
CA PRO A 273 -3.45 -43.41 -1.68
C PRO A 273 -2.08 -43.94 -1.25
N VAL A 274 -1.95 -44.26 0.04
CA VAL A 274 -0.73 -44.78 0.65
C VAL A 274 -0.98 -46.20 1.12
N GLU A 275 0.02 -47.07 0.95
CA GLU A 275 0.01 -48.45 1.41
C GLU A 275 0.30 -48.50 2.92
N TYR A 276 -0.71 -48.16 3.73
CA TYR A 276 -0.62 -48.19 5.20
C TYR A 276 -0.38 -49.59 5.79
N GLU A 277 -0.54 -50.62 4.96
CA GLU A 277 -0.27 -52.03 5.25
C GLU A 277 1.22 -52.31 5.43
N GLU A 278 2.09 -51.56 4.75
CA GLU A 278 3.53 -51.73 4.87
C GLU A 278 4.04 -51.14 6.21
N GLU A 279 4.72 -51.97 7.00
CA GLU A 279 5.26 -51.56 8.29
C GLU A 279 6.22 -50.37 8.17
N LEU A 280 7.05 -50.34 7.12
CA LEU A 280 8.01 -49.26 6.88
C LEU A 280 7.32 -47.91 6.68
N VAL A 281 6.24 -47.88 5.91
CA VAL A 281 5.46 -46.67 5.62
C VAL A 281 4.75 -46.20 6.89
N ARG A 282 4.11 -47.14 7.59
CA ARG A 282 3.44 -46.88 8.86
C ARG A 282 4.39 -46.29 9.91
N ASP A 283 5.53 -46.91 10.11
CA ASP A 283 6.52 -46.48 11.12
C ASP A 283 7.12 -45.12 10.77
N SER A 284 7.34 -44.84 9.48
CA SER A 284 7.83 -43.53 9.02
C SER A 284 6.84 -42.39 9.33
N ILE A 285 5.53 -42.63 9.14
CA ILE A 285 4.48 -41.64 9.45
C ILE A 285 4.38 -41.42 10.96
N ILE A 286 4.45 -42.50 11.75
CA ILE A 286 4.44 -42.42 13.21
C ILE A 286 5.68 -41.69 13.73
N GLU A 287 6.86 -41.97 13.18
CA GLU A 287 8.11 -41.30 13.54
C GLU A 287 8.04 -39.80 13.24
N LEU A 288 7.44 -39.41 12.11
CA LEU A 288 7.23 -38.01 11.75
C LEU A 288 6.37 -37.28 12.80
N LEU A 289 5.25 -37.87 13.21
CA LEU A 289 4.38 -37.31 14.26
C LEU A 289 5.10 -37.21 15.61
N ASP A 290 5.81 -38.28 15.98
CA ASP A 290 6.57 -38.35 17.22
C ASP A 290 7.71 -37.34 17.23
N SER A 291 8.37 -37.09 16.10
CA SER A 291 9.47 -36.12 16.00
C SER A 291 9.01 -34.71 16.37
N ALA A 292 7.80 -34.32 15.94
CA ALA A 292 7.20 -33.03 16.27
C ALA A 292 6.86 -32.91 17.76
N VAL A 293 6.41 -34.00 18.38
CA VAL A 293 6.15 -34.06 19.83
C VAL A 293 7.47 -34.02 20.62
N ARG A 294 8.48 -34.82 20.24
CA ARG A 294 9.80 -34.88 20.89
C ARG A 294 10.56 -33.55 20.81
N ALA A 295 10.44 -32.83 19.70
CA ALA A 295 11.03 -31.51 19.52
C ALA A 295 10.31 -30.38 20.31
N GLY A 296 9.18 -30.71 20.94
CA GLY A 296 8.40 -29.80 21.77
C GLY A 296 7.50 -28.85 20.97
N TYR A 297 7.30 -29.09 19.67
CA TYR A 297 6.39 -28.31 18.83
C TYR A 297 4.93 -28.71 19.06
N ALA A 298 4.68 -29.97 19.37
CA ALA A 298 3.35 -30.49 19.69
C ALA A 298 3.30 -31.08 21.11
N SER A 299 2.19 -30.85 21.80
CA SER A 299 1.88 -31.45 23.11
C SER A 299 1.42 -32.90 22.96
N ARG A 300 0.67 -33.20 21.89
CA ARG A 300 0.12 -34.52 21.62
C ARG A 300 -0.13 -34.73 20.13
N ALA A 301 0.08 -35.95 19.65
CA ALA A 301 -0.35 -36.41 18.34
C ALA A 301 -1.63 -37.25 18.47
N VAL A 302 -2.69 -36.86 17.76
CA VAL A 302 -3.94 -37.60 17.63
C VAL A 302 -3.95 -38.22 16.24
N SER A 303 -3.62 -39.52 16.17
CA SER A 303 -3.51 -40.27 14.93
C SER A 303 -4.31 -41.56 15.02
N TRP A 304 -5.16 -41.80 14.02
CA TRP A 304 -5.88 -43.06 13.87
C TRP A 304 -4.92 -44.24 13.67
N LEU A 305 -3.77 -44.01 13.03
CA LEU A 305 -2.78 -45.03 12.72
C LEU A 305 -2.05 -45.53 13.97
N VAL A 306 -1.71 -44.63 14.88
CA VAL A 306 -1.11 -44.97 16.19
C VAL A 306 -2.10 -45.79 17.04
N GLU A 307 -3.38 -45.41 17.03
CA GLU A 307 -4.42 -46.15 17.75
C GLU A 307 -4.75 -47.49 17.08
N PHE A 308 -4.68 -47.56 15.75
CA PHE A 308 -4.85 -48.79 14.99
C PHE A 308 -3.71 -49.79 15.29
N ALA A 309 -2.45 -49.34 15.34
CA ALA A 309 -1.32 -50.20 15.71
C ALA A 309 -1.44 -50.77 17.14
N ARG A 310 -2.15 -50.09 18.05
CA ARG A 310 -2.50 -50.63 19.37
C ARG A 310 -3.66 -51.62 19.31
N PHE A 311 -4.65 -51.34 18.46
CA PHE A 311 -5.78 -52.24 18.22
C PHE A 311 -5.33 -53.58 17.61
N GLU A 312 -4.44 -53.54 16.62
CA GLU A 312 -3.84 -54.70 15.97
C GLU A 312 -3.16 -55.65 16.96
N LYS A 313 -2.48 -55.13 17.98
CA LYS A 313 -1.82 -55.97 19.01
C LYS A 313 -2.80 -56.68 19.95
N ASN A 314 -4.02 -56.18 20.06
CA ASN A 314 -5.03 -56.66 21.01
C ASN A 314 -6.18 -57.40 20.33
N THR A 315 -6.18 -57.50 19.00
CA THR A 315 -7.25 -58.12 18.23
C THR A 315 -6.98 -59.59 17.93
N ILE A 316 -8.05 -60.33 17.69
CA ILE A 316 -8.02 -61.76 17.31
C ILE A 316 -7.99 -61.91 15.77
N TYR A 317 -8.25 -60.81 15.04
CA TYR A 317 -8.25 -60.81 13.58
C TYR A 317 -6.82 -60.85 13.04
N ASP A 318 -6.57 -61.76 12.09
CA ASP A 318 -5.31 -61.81 11.34
C ASP A 318 -5.33 -60.70 10.28
N ILE A 319 -4.40 -59.74 10.41
CA ILE A 319 -4.32 -58.56 9.55
C ILE A 319 -3.25 -58.81 8.49
N ASN A 320 -3.70 -59.22 7.32
CA ASN A 320 -2.93 -59.33 6.09
C ASN A 320 -3.24 -58.15 5.14
N PRO A 321 -2.40 -57.88 4.13
CA PRO A 321 -2.63 -56.82 3.14
C PRO A 321 -4.06 -56.80 2.60
N ASP A 322 -4.55 -57.95 2.12
CA ASP A 322 -5.91 -58.08 1.56
C ASP A 322 -7.05 -57.81 2.56
N THR A 323 -6.77 -57.89 3.86
CA THR A 323 -7.77 -57.77 4.94
C THR A 323 -7.67 -56.46 5.71
N PHE A 324 -6.60 -55.68 5.51
CA PHE A 324 -6.35 -54.46 6.27
C PHE A 324 -7.47 -53.44 6.10
N VAL A 325 -7.78 -53.05 4.86
CA VAL A 325 -8.83 -52.05 4.58
C VAL A 325 -10.22 -52.48 5.09
N PRO A 326 -10.67 -53.74 4.87
CA PRO A 326 -11.90 -54.25 5.49
C PRO A 326 -11.90 -54.19 7.02
N VAL A 327 -10.79 -54.57 7.68
CA VAL A 327 -10.68 -54.54 9.15
C VAL A 327 -10.72 -53.10 9.68
N VAL A 328 -10.03 -52.16 9.02
CA VAL A 328 -10.08 -50.74 9.38
C VAL A 328 -11.51 -50.22 9.29
N ASN A 329 -12.18 -50.43 8.15
CA ASN A 329 -13.51 -49.86 7.89
C ASN A 329 -14.63 -50.51 8.72
N LEU A 330 -14.67 -51.84 8.78
CA LEU A 330 -15.80 -52.59 9.32
C LEU A 330 -15.65 -52.95 10.80
N VAL A 331 -14.42 -53.01 11.31
CA VAL A 331 -14.17 -53.43 12.70
C VAL A 331 -13.62 -52.25 13.51
N PHE A 332 -12.45 -51.73 13.14
CA PHE A 332 -11.79 -50.69 13.93
C PHE A 332 -12.66 -49.43 14.03
N LEU A 333 -13.09 -48.88 12.89
CA LEU A 333 -13.90 -47.66 12.86
C LEU A 333 -15.33 -47.84 13.42
N GLN A 334 -15.81 -49.07 13.58
CA GLN A 334 -17.12 -49.36 14.19
C GLN A 334 -17.03 -49.61 15.70
N THR A 335 -15.82 -49.85 16.23
CA THR A 335 -15.60 -50.17 17.65
C THR A 335 -15.42 -48.89 18.45
N ASP A 336 -16.16 -48.72 19.54
CA ASP A 336 -15.89 -47.64 20.51
C ASP A 336 -14.64 -48.01 21.34
N PRO A 337 -13.63 -47.12 21.48
CA PRO A 337 -13.66 -45.65 21.29
C PRO A 337 -13.14 -45.13 19.92
N TYR A 338 -12.79 -46.00 18.97
CA TYR A 338 -12.12 -45.64 17.71
C TYR A 338 -13.03 -45.01 16.67
N LYS A 339 -14.35 -45.09 16.85
CA LYS A 339 -15.37 -44.47 16.00
C LYS A 339 -15.17 -42.96 15.75
N ARG A 340 -14.46 -42.26 16.64
CA ARG A 340 -14.06 -40.85 16.45
C ARG A 340 -13.24 -40.59 15.18
N PHE A 341 -12.54 -41.61 14.66
CA PHE A 341 -11.68 -41.50 13.48
C PHE A 341 -12.42 -41.76 12.16
N VAL A 342 -13.73 -42.02 12.18
CA VAL A 342 -14.52 -42.29 10.96
C VAL A 342 -14.43 -41.14 9.96
N SER A 343 -14.43 -39.90 10.45
CA SER A 343 -14.27 -38.71 9.59
C SER A 343 -12.84 -38.48 9.13
N ASP A 344 -11.88 -39.21 9.68
CA ASP A 344 -10.45 -38.98 9.47
C ASP A 344 -9.87 -39.87 8.37
N ILE A 345 -10.63 -40.85 7.88
CA ILE A 345 -10.23 -41.79 6.83
C ILE A 345 -11.29 -41.75 5.74
N SER A 346 -10.86 -41.56 4.50
CA SER A 346 -11.71 -41.65 3.32
C SER A 346 -11.32 -42.85 2.47
N PHE A 347 -12.31 -43.67 2.14
CA PHE A 347 -12.13 -44.87 1.33
C PHE A 347 -12.53 -44.60 -0.11
N ASP A 348 -12.00 -45.40 -1.03
CA ASP A 348 -12.46 -45.41 -2.42
C ASP A 348 -13.91 -45.89 -2.52
N ARG A 349 -14.55 -45.63 -3.68
CA ARG A 349 -15.93 -46.05 -3.97
C ARG A 349 -16.15 -47.55 -3.78
N HIS A 350 -15.11 -48.36 -4.03
CA HIS A 350 -15.15 -49.81 -3.85
C HIS A 350 -14.71 -50.28 -2.46
N GLN A 351 -14.33 -49.36 -1.58
CA GLN A 351 -13.83 -49.65 -0.22
C GLN A 351 -12.62 -50.60 -0.18
N THR A 352 -11.82 -50.60 -1.26
CA THR A 352 -10.63 -51.45 -1.39
C THR A 352 -9.35 -50.75 -0.96
N GLN A 353 -9.32 -49.41 -0.97
CA GLN A 353 -8.15 -48.62 -0.58
C GLN A 353 -8.55 -47.38 0.21
N ILE A 354 -7.62 -46.87 1.01
CA ILE A 354 -7.71 -45.57 1.66
C ILE A 354 -7.21 -44.51 0.67
N VAL A 355 -8.07 -43.56 0.29
CA VAL A 355 -7.74 -42.52 -0.71
C VAL A 355 -7.13 -41.30 -0.05
N ARG A 356 -7.65 -40.92 1.12
CA ARG A 356 -7.09 -39.85 1.94
C ARG A 356 -7.22 -40.18 3.40
N SER A 357 -6.27 -39.71 4.20
CA SER A 357 -6.41 -39.72 5.63
C SER A 357 -5.90 -38.42 6.26
N ARG A 358 -6.38 -38.13 7.46
CA ARG A 358 -5.94 -36.97 8.24
C ARG A 358 -5.57 -37.36 9.66
N MET A 359 -4.66 -36.59 10.24
CA MET A 359 -4.17 -36.72 11.60
C MET A 359 -3.98 -35.33 12.20
N TYR A 360 -3.97 -35.21 13.52
CA TYR A 360 -3.86 -33.91 14.19
C TYR A 360 -2.66 -33.86 15.13
N LEU A 361 -2.00 -32.72 15.18
CA LEU A 361 -1.03 -32.36 16.19
C LEU A 361 -1.58 -31.21 17.02
N GLU A 362 -1.74 -31.42 18.32
CA GLU A 362 -2.09 -30.37 19.28
C GLU A 362 -0.83 -29.57 19.59
N LEU A 363 -0.71 -28.35 19.06
CA LEU A 363 0.52 -27.56 19.12
C LEU A 363 0.77 -27.02 20.53
N THR A 364 2.05 -26.87 20.88
CA THR A 364 2.47 -26.08 22.06
C THR A 364 2.57 -24.59 21.68
N GLN A 365 2.74 -23.70 22.67
CA GLN A 365 3.05 -22.28 22.39
C GLN A 365 4.26 -22.11 21.46
N LYS A 366 5.30 -22.94 21.65
CA LYS A 366 6.48 -22.94 20.78
C LYS A 366 6.12 -23.32 19.34
N GLY A 367 5.30 -24.37 19.17
CA GLY A 367 4.84 -24.79 17.84
C GLY A 367 3.92 -23.79 17.15
N VAL A 368 3.24 -22.93 17.90
CA VAL A 368 2.39 -21.87 17.34
C VAL A 368 3.22 -20.67 16.88
N ASP A 369 4.25 -20.32 17.65
CA ASP A 369 5.13 -19.19 17.33
C ASP A 369 6.06 -19.47 16.14
N GLU A 370 6.40 -20.74 15.90
CA GLU A 370 7.32 -21.19 14.83
C GLU A 370 6.61 -21.79 13.60
N ARG A 371 5.27 -21.68 13.51
CA ARG A 371 4.47 -22.25 12.42
C ARG A 371 4.68 -21.56 11.06
#